data_AF-A0A656JVE3-F1
#
_entry.id   AF-A0A656JVE3-F1
#
_cell.length_a   1.000
_cell.length_b   1.000
_cell.length_c   1.000
_cell.angle_alpha   90.00
_cell.angle_beta   90.00
_cell.angle_gamma   90.00
#
_symmetry.space_group_name_H-M   'P 1'
#
loop_
_entity.id
_entity.type
_entity.pdbx_description
1 polymer ?
#
loop_
_entity_poly.entity_id
_entity_poly.type
_entity_poly.pdbx_seq_one_letter_code
_entity_poly.pdbx_strand_id
1 'polypeptide(L)'
;TLNNDQGVVRSDGTMDLKAAGLANTNGSVTSAGTGVLNFNGAVVNQGGQIVSDAQLTLTSGSLDNSQRGRIAGNGVVLSTGAFDNQHSGNLSSTGTLQLTAAQVNNSDAGRIASAMALTAVVTGLNQTNDGRVYSNSDVSLDLSNGLLTNQGGLINAPGQLVLKNLNVVNNQSGKISSANGFTLAATSLDNTDGSILSDKALVVRVNQLLTNLRGLVSATGLDLTAGSLNNRNGEISSLGSLTANIGQFDNREKGRLLANGALLLTADGLNNLNGVVSGQQGVQLNLGQLNNTGAGSIYAKSSLGLNVNGTLNNDQGVVRSDGTMDLKAAGLANTNGSVTSAGTGVLNFNGAVVNQGGQIVSDAQLTLTSGSLDNSQRGRIAGNGVVLSTGAFDNQRSGSLSSTGTLQLTAAQVNNSDAGRIASAMALTAVVTGLNQTNDGRLYSNTDVSLDLSNGLLNNQSGQISAPGQLLLKNLNVVNNQSGKISSANGFTLAATSLDNTDGSILSDKALVVRVNQLLTNLRGQISANGVTLSAATLDNRNAELSSLGNLTANIGQFD
;
A
#
# COMPACT_ATOMS: atom_id res chain seq x y z
N THR A 1 60.06 0.22 -23.63
CA THR A 1 59.45 -0.50 -22.51
C THR A 1 60.57 -1.04 -21.64
N LEU A 2 60.47 -0.87 -20.32
CA LEU A 2 61.33 -1.56 -19.37
C LEU A 2 60.81 -2.99 -19.21
N ASN A 3 61.64 -4.00 -19.49
CA ASN A 3 61.30 -5.40 -19.23
C ASN A 3 61.88 -5.83 -17.87
N ASN A 4 60.99 -6.16 -16.95
CA ASN A 4 61.25 -6.69 -15.61
C ASN A 4 60.44 -7.99 -15.37
N ASP A 5 60.08 -8.74 -16.41
CA ASP A 5 59.43 -10.04 -16.25
C ASP A 5 60.35 -10.98 -15.46
N GLN A 6 59.83 -11.60 -14.40
CA GLN A 6 60.59 -12.38 -13.40
C GLN A 6 61.74 -11.61 -12.71
N GLY A 7 61.87 -10.31 -12.96
CA GLY A 7 63.00 -9.49 -12.53
C GLY A 7 62.76 -8.79 -11.19
N VAL A 8 63.78 -8.05 -10.74
CA VAL A 8 63.72 -7.23 -9.53
C VAL A 8 64.29 -5.84 -9.83
N VAL A 9 63.46 -4.81 -9.65
CA VAL A 9 63.85 -3.40 -9.56
C VAL A 9 63.59 -2.96 -8.13
N ARG A 10 64.63 -2.49 -7.41
CA ARG A 10 64.54 -2.20 -5.98
C ARG A 10 65.27 -0.90 -5.64
N SER A 11 64.68 -0.09 -4.77
CA SER A 11 65.31 1.06 -4.13
C SER A 11 65.19 0.98 -2.61
N ASP A 12 66.29 1.18 -1.90
CA ASP A 12 66.32 1.32 -0.43
C ASP A 12 65.88 2.72 0.05
N GLY A 13 65.56 3.62 -0.89
CA GLY A 13 65.05 4.96 -0.60
C GLY A 13 63.92 5.33 -1.55
N THR A 14 63.94 6.56 -2.06
CA THR A 14 62.98 7.01 -3.08
C THR A 14 63.26 6.30 -4.41
N MET A 15 62.22 6.01 -5.17
CA MET A 15 62.32 5.53 -6.55
C MET A 15 61.64 6.55 -7.47
N ASP A 16 62.36 7.10 -8.46
CA ASP A 16 61.76 7.83 -9.59
C ASP A 16 62.07 7.03 -10.87
N LEU A 17 61.08 6.32 -11.39
CA LEU A 17 61.22 5.45 -12.57
C LEU A 17 60.38 6.01 -13.72
N LYS A 18 61.05 6.32 -14.83
CA LYS A 18 60.40 6.83 -16.06
C LYS A 18 60.73 5.93 -17.24
N ALA A 19 59.72 5.44 -17.94
CA ALA A 19 59.89 4.66 -19.17
C ALA A 19 58.68 4.79 -20.09
N ALA A 20 58.80 4.32 -21.34
CA ALA A 20 57.65 4.28 -22.25
C ALA A 20 56.56 3.29 -21.79
N GLY A 21 56.90 2.29 -20.98
CA GLY A 21 55.99 1.24 -20.48
C GLY A 21 56.78 0.26 -19.60
N LEU A 22 56.09 -0.65 -18.93
CA LEU A 22 56.66 -1.66 -18.03
C LEU A 22 56.08 -3.04 -18.32
N ALA A 23 56.92 -4.05 -18.51
CA ALA A 23 56.55 -5.46 -18.41
C ALA A 23 57.11 -5.98 -17.07
N ASN A 24 56.25 -6.49 -16.19
CA ASN A 24 56.56 -6.91 -14.82
C ASN A 24 55.84 -8.22 -14.47
N THR A 25 55.71 -9.13 -15.43
CA THR A 25 55.02 -10.41 -15.25
C THR A 25 55.79 -11.30 -14.28
N ASN A 26 55.16 -11.68 -13.17
CA ASN A 26 55.79 -12.22 -11.94
C ASN A 26 57.12 -11.53 -11.55
N GLY A 27 57.27 -10.25 -11.88
CA GLY A 27 58.42 -9.43 -11.50
C GLY A 27 58.15 -8.63 -10.24
N SER A 28 59.17 -7.92 -9.75
CA SER A 28 59.11 -7.11 -8.55
C SER A 28 59.66 -5.71 -8.78
N VAL A 29 58.88 -4.67 -8.46
CA VAL A 29 59.30 -3.27 -8.38
C VAL A 29 59.03 -2.77 -6.96
N THR A 30 60.07 -2.47 -6.18
CA THR A 30 59.91 -2.09 -4.76
C THR A 30 60.72 -0.87 -4.33
N SER A 31 60.17 -0.03 -3.45
CA SER A 31 60.87 1.12 -2.85
C SER A 31 60.61 1.24 -1.34
N ALA A 32 61.64 1.42 -0.52
CA ALA A 32 61.48 1.66 0.91
C ALA A 32 61.03 3.12 1.24
N GLY A 33 61.32 4.07 0.34
CA GLY A 33 60.79 5.43 0.37
C GLY A 33 59.65 5.62 -0.61
N THR A 34 59.35 6.89 -0.94
CA THR A 34 58.33 7.24 -1.94
C THR A 34 58.65 6.61 -3.29
N GLY A 35 57.66 5.97 -3.92
CA GLY A 35 57.77 5.44 -5.27
C GLY A 35 57.02 6.35 -6.25
N VAL A 36 57.72 6.92 -7.23
CA VAL A 36 57.14 7.71 -8.32
C VAL A 36 57.45 6.99 -9.64
N LEU A 37 56.44 6.37 -10.23
CA LEU A 37 56.57 5.54 -11.42
C LEU A 37 55.73 6.16 -12.54
N ASN A 38 56.38 6.67 -13.59
CA ASN A 38 55.71 7.34 -14.69
C ASN A 38 55.96 6.61 -16.01
N PHE A 39 54.88 6.08 -16.58
CA PHE A 39 54.89 5.37 -17.84
C PHE A 39 53.92 6.03 -18.83
N ASN A 40 54.36 6.29 -20.06
CA ASN A 40 53.47 6.89 -21.07
C ASN A 40 52.52 5.86 -21.72
N GLY A 41 52.92 4.58 -21.69
CA GLY A 41 52.19 3.46 -22.30
C GLY A 41 51.77 2.41 -21.26
N ALA A 42 51.67 1.16 -21.71
CA ALA A 42 51.16 0.07 -20.89
C ALA A 42 52.10 -0.32 -19.73
N VAL A 43 51.48 -0.65 -18.59
CA VAL A 43 52.11 -1.37 -17.48
C VAL A 43 51.44 -2.74 -17.36
N VAL A 44 52.22 -3.80 -17.50
CA VAL A 44 51.78 -5.19 -17.32
C VAL A 44 52.40 -5.72 -16.03
N ASN A 45 51.58 -5.99 -15.03
CA ASN A 45 51.93 -6.46 -13.69
C ASN A 45 51.23 -7.81 -13.36
N GLN A 46 51.01 -8.64 -14.37
CA GLN A 46 50.35 -9.95 -14.19
C GLN A 46 51.17 -10.85 -13.26
N GLY A 47 50.59 -11.24 -12.12
CA GLY A 47 51.28 -12.01 -11.08
C GLY A 47 52.51 -11.33 -10.45
N GLY A 48 52.81 -10.09 -10.83
CA GLY A 48 53.94 -9.30 -10.34
C GLY A 48 53.58 -8.44 -9.13
N GLN A 49 54.56 -7.71 -8.62
CA GLN A 49 54.37 -6.74 -7.54
C GLN A 49 55.00 -5.37 -7.83
N ILE A 50 54.27 -4.31 -7.48
CA ILE A 50 54.71 -2.92 -7.46
C ILE A 50 54.37 -2.35 -6.07
N VAL A 51 55.37 -2.13 -5.23
CA VAL A 51 55.16 -1.79 -3.82
C VAL A 51 56.06 -0.65 -3.35
N SER A 52 55.52 0.27 -2.56
CA SER A 52 56.31 1.27 -1.80
C SER A 52 55.97 1.16 -0.31
N ASP A 53 56.95 1.25 0.57
CA ASP A 53 56.69 1.32 2.03
C ASP A 53 56.16 2.70 2.46
N ALA A 54 56.31 3.71 1.59
CA ALA A 54 55.74 5.05 1.73
C ALA A 54 54.64 5.28 0.67
N GLN A 55 54.46 6.52 0.21
CA GLN A 55 53.49 6.82 -0.85
C GLN A 55 53.97 6.25 -2.20
N LEU A 56 53.07 5.56 -2.90
CA LEU A 56 53.24 5.16 -4.29
C LEU A 56 52.42 6.07 -5.22
N THR A 57 53.08 6.73 -6.16
CA THR A 57 52.46 7.42 -7.29
C THR A 57 52.78 6.65 -8.58
N LEU A 58 51.75 6.13 -9.25
CA LEU A 58 51.88 5.37 -10.49
C LEU A 58 51.03 6.02 -11.59
N THR A 59 51.67 6.42 -12.68
CA THR A 59 51.01 6.94 -13.88
C THR A 59 51.25 5.99 -15.05
N SER A 60 50.21 5.59 -15.79
CA SER A 60 50.35 4.77 -17.01
C SER A 60 49.31 5.08 -18.08
N GLY A 61 49.55 4.67 -19.33
CA GLY A 61 48.54 4.74 -20.40
C GLY A 61 47.48 3.63 -20.29
N SER A 62 47.86 2.47 -19.76
CA SER A 62 46.98 1.39 -19.34
C SER A 62 47.68 0.57 -18.25
N LEU A 63 46.90 -0.18 -17.47
CA LEU A 63 47.42 -0.98 -16.38
C LEU A 63 46.73 -2.34 -16.37
N ASP A 64 47.52 -3.42 -16.43
CA ASP A 64 47.08 -4.78 -16.19
C ASP A 64 47.73 -5.27 -14.90
N ASN A 65 46.94 -5.40 -13.85
CA ASN A 65 47.29 -5.94 -12.55
C ASN A 65 46.57 -7.27 -12.28
N SER A 66 46.16 -7.97 -13.34
CA SER A 66 45.41 -9.22 -13.23
C SER A 66 46.28 -10.40 -12.76
N GLN A 67 45.68 -11.59 -12.67
CA GLN A 67 46.37 -12.85 -12.36
C GLN A 67 47.18 -12.80 -11.06
N ARG A 68 46.58 -12.34 -9.97
CA ARG A 68 47.22 -12.13 -8.65
C ARG A 68 48.30 -11.02 -8.64
N GLY A 69 48.26 -10.08 -9.57
CA GLY A 69 49.10 -8.87 -9.52
C GLY A 69 48.86 -8.05 -8.25
N ARG A 70 49.92 -7.46 -7.71
CA ARG A 70 49.89 -6.67 -6.46
C ARG A 70 50.42 -5.26 -6.68
N ILE A 71 49.61 -4.27 -6.30
CA ILE A 71 50.02 -2.87 -6.17
C ILE A 71 49.72 -2.41 -4.74
N ALA A 72 50.74 -1.90 -4.02
CA ALA A 72 50.56 -1.48 -2.64
C ALA A 72 51.45 -0.31 -2.19
N GLY A 73 50.95 0.48 -1.23
CA GLY A 73 51.80 1.39 -0.45
C GLY A 73 51.09 2.13 0.68
N ASN A 74 51.85 2.90 1.47
CA ASN A 74 51.34 3.72 2.57
C ASN A 74 50.81 5.08 2.06
N GLY A 75 49.75 4.98 1.28
CA GLY A 75 49.26 6.01 0.37
C GLY A 75 49.49 5.57 -1.08
N VAL A 76 48.44 5.55 -1.89
CA VAL A 76 48.56 5.23 -3.32
C VAL A 76 47.81 6.28 -4.13
N VAL A 77 48.49 6.86 -5.11
CA VAL A 77 47.92 7.73 -6.15
C VAL A 77 48.16 7.05 -7.49
N LEU A 78 47.12 6.47 -8.06
CA LEU A 78 47.17 5.75 -9.33
C LEU A 78 46.37 6.51 -10.39
N SER A 79 47.04 6.90 -11.47
CA SER A 79 46.41 7.51 -12.65
C SER A 79 46.69 6.67 -13.88
N THR A 80 45.67 6.08 -14.49
CA THR A 80 45.83 5.22 -15.67
C THR A 80 44.71 5.36 -16.69
N GLY A 81 44.84 4.75 -17.87
CA GLY A 81 43.74 4.55 -18.81
C GLY A 81 42.89 3.35 -18.41
N ALA A 82 42.74 2.37 -19.30
CA ALA A 82 42.07 1.12 -18.96
C ALA A 82 42.85 0.38 -17.87
N PHE A 83 42.14 -0.07 -16.84
CA PHE A 83 42.71 -0.77 -15.69
C PHE A 83 42.08 -2.15 -15.53
N ASP A 84 42.86 -3.20 -15.76
CA ASP A 84 42.47 -4.58 -15.49
C ASP A 84 43.04 -5.03 -14.14
N ASN A 85 42.18 -5.37 -13.19
CA ASN A 85 42.49 -5.82 -11.84
C ASN A 85 41.77 -7.15 -11.50
N GLN A 86 41.33 -7.87 -12.52
CA GLN A 86 40.57 -9.11 -12.36
C GLN A 86 41.44 -10.32 -11.95
N HIS A 87 40.81 -11.48 -11.77
CA HIS A 87 41.50 -12.75 -11.46
C HIS A 87 42.40 -12.61 -10.22
N SER A 88 41.82 -12.16 -9.11
CA SER A 88 42.52 -11.89 -7.84
C SER A 88 43.60 -10.79 -7.88
N GLY A 89 43.54 -9.87 -8.85
CA GLY A 89 44.35 -8.65 -8.82
C GLY A 89 44.08 -7.82 -7.55
N ASN A 90 45.11 -7.20 -7.01
CA ASN A 90 45.02 -6.48 -5.73
C ASN A 90 45.70 -5.11 -5.79
N LEU A 91 44.89 -4.06 -5.72
CA LEU A 91 45.31 -2.68 -5.48
C LEU A 91 44.95 -2.32 -4.03
N SER A 92 45.95 -2.03 -3.20
CA SER A 92 45.76 -1.80 -1.77
C SER A 92 46.55 -0.61 -1.23
N SER A 93 46.01 0.08 -0.23
CA SER A 93 46.77 1.12 0.49
C SER A 93 46.59 1.00 2.01
N THR A 94 47.68 1.15 2.77
CA THR A 94 47.60 1.32 4.25
C THR A 94 47.32 2.77 4.65
N GLY A 95 47.46 3.71 3.72
CA GLY A 95 47.00 5.10 3.84
C GLY A 95 45.78 5.32 2.95
N THR A 96 45.60 6.54 2.43
CA THR A 96 44.54 6.85 1.47
C THR A 96 44.82 6.27 0.08
N LEU A 97 43.78 5.83 -0.62
CA LEU A 97 43.87 5.43 -2.04
C LEU A 97 43.15 6.45 -2.92
N GLN A 98 43.86 7.02 -3.89
CA GLN A 98 43.31 7.82 -4.97
C GLN A 98 43.51 7.08 -6.30
N LEU A 99 42.41 6.78 -6.98
CA LEU A 99 42.39 6.09 -8.27
C LEU A 99 41.73 6.98 -9.32
N THR A 100 42.45 7.30 -10.39
CA THR A 100 41.88 7.89 -11.61
C THR A 100 42.12 6.91 -12.74
N ALA A 101 41.06 6.41 -13.35
CA ALA A 101 41.17 5.44 -14.45
C ALA A 101 40.08 5.68 -15.52
N ALA A 102 40.22 5.08 -16.69
CA ALA A 102 39.14 4.99 -17.66
C ALA A 102 38.15 3.89 -17.24
N GLN A 103 38.15 2.74 -17.92
CA GLN A 103 37.36 1.57 -17.51
C GLN A 103 38.16 0.73 -16.52
N VAL A 104 37.54 0.37 -15.41
CA VAL A 104 38.14 -0.52 -14.40
C VAL A 104 37.44 -1.87 -14.43
N ASN A 105 38.21 -2.93 -14.71
CA ASN A 105 37.76 -4.29 -14.55
C ASN A 105 38.30 -4.87 -13.24
N ASN A 106 37.44 -4.99 -12.24
CA ASN A 106 37.73 -5.56 -10.92
C ASN A 106 36.97 -6.88 -10.71
N SER A 107 36.67 -7.62 -11.79
CA SER A 107 35.92 -8.87 -11.73
C SER A 107 36.73 -10.03 -11.15
N ASP A 108 36.08 -11.17 -10.95
CA ASP A 108 36.73 -12.46 -10.68
C ASP A 108 37.69 -12.40 -9.49
N ALA A 109 37.14 -12.04 -8.34
CA ALA A 109 37.84 -11.83 -7.06
C ALA A 109 38.86 -10.67 -7.03
N GLY A 110 38.80 -9.72 -7.97
CA GLY A 110 39.57 -8.49 -7.94
C GLY A 110 39.32 -7.66 -6.68
N ARG A 111 40.37 -6.99 -6.18
CA ARG A 111 40.31 -6.18 -4.94
C ARG A 111 40.92 -4.80 -5.13
N ILE A 112 40.16 -3.78 -4.74
CA ILE A 112 40.60 -2.39 -4.59
C ILE A 112 40.27 -1.95 -3.17
N ALA A 113 41.29 -1.68 -2.34
CA ALA A 113 41.08 -1.45 -0.91
C ALA A 113 41.98 -0.37 -0.31
N SER A 114 41.50 0.29 0.75
CA SER A 114 42.28 1.26 1.54
C SER A 114 42.03 1.09 3.04
N ALA A 115 43.06 1.24 3.87
CA ALA A 115 42.92 1.31 5.33
C ALA A 115 42.46 2.69 5.83
N MET A 116 42.41 3.71 4.95
CA MET A 116 41.83 5.03 5.21
C MET A 116 40.75 5.32 4.16
N ALA A 117 40.66 6.55 3.65
CA ALA A 117 39.71 6.89 2.60
C ALA A 117 40.13 6.35 1.22
N LEU A 118 39.16 5.85 0.46
CA LEU A 118 39.29 5.49 -0.94
C LEU A 118 38.49 6.48 -1.80
N THR A 119 39.15 7.13 -2.75
CA THR A 119 38.51 7.96 -3.78
C THR A 119 38.85 7.41 -5.16
N ALA A 120 37.83 7.13 -5.97
CA ALA A 120 38.00 6.71 -7.35
C ALA A 120 37.20 7.60 -8.30
N VAL A 121 37.84 8.06 -9.37
CA VAL A 121 37.20 8.71 -10.52
C VAL A 121 37.44 7.83 -11.73
N VAL A 122 36.37 7.22 -12.23
CA VAL A 122 36.44 6.27 -13.35
C VAL A 122 35.30 6.51 -14.33
N THR A 123 35.40 5.96 -15.53
CA THR A 123 34.33 6.03 -16.56
C THR A 123 33.44 4.79 -16.58
N GLY A 124 33.80 3.77 -15.81
CA GLY A 124 33.04 2.54 -15.62
C GLY A 124 33.77 1.60 -14.66
N LEU A 125 33.01 0.80 -13.93
CA LEU A 125 33.54 -0.15 -12.95
C LEU A 125 32.79 -1.48 -13.07
N ASN A 126 33.52 -2.54 -13.41
CA ASN A 126 33.03 -3.91 -13.39
C ASN A 126 33.56 -4.65 -12.15
N GLN A 127 32.67 -5.16 -11.30
CA GLN A 127 32.99 -5.97 -10.12
C GLN A 127 32.31 -7.34 -10.17
N THR A 128 32.02 -7.84 -11.39
CA THR A 128 31.34 -9.12 -11.57
C THR A 128 32.12 -10.26 -10.91
N ASN A 129 31.43 -11.27 -10.34
CA ASN A 129 32.04 -12.46 -9.76
C ASN A 129 33.01 -12.15 -8.58
N ASP A 130 32.49 -11.69 -7.44
CA ASP A 130 33.26 -11.42 -6.21
C ASP A 130 34.29 -10.27 -6.33
N GLY A 131 34.07 -9.32 -7.23
CA GLY A 131 34.84 -8.07 -7.22
C GLY A 131 34.57 -7.25 -5.96
N ARG A 132 35.61 -6.68 -5.34
CA ARG A 132 35.50 -5.94 -4.07
C ARG A 132 36.14 -4.56 -4.14
N VAL A 133 35.38 -3.55 -3.74
CA VAL A 133 35.82 -2.18 -3.46
C VAL A 133 35.40 -1.83 -2.05
N TYR A 134 36.35 -1.54 -1.18
CA TYR A 134 36.06 -1.15 0.20
C TYR A 134 37.15 -0.30 0.82
N SER A 135 36.84 0.32 1.95
CA SER A 135 37.83 0.95 2.79
C SER A 135 37.53 0.73 4.27
N ASN A 136 38.47 1.08 5.16
CA ASN A 136 38.22 1.10 6.61
C ASN A 136 37.66 2.46 7.09
N SER A 137 37.38 3.39 6.18
CA SER A 137 36.82 4.72 6.43
C SER A 137 35.82 5.03 5.31
N ASP A 138 36.05 6.08 4.52
CA ASP A 138 35.14 6.54 3.48
C ASP A 138 35.45 5.89 2.13
N VAL A 139 34.41 5.74 1.30
CA VAL A 139 34.52 5.36 -0.11
C VAL A 139 33.77 6.40 -0.94
N SER A 140 34.47 7.05 -1.86
CA SER A 140 33.89 7.96 -2.86
C SER A 140 34.16 7.42 -4.25
N LEU A 141 33.10 7.08 -4.98
CA LEU A 141 33.16 6.63 -6.38
C LEU A 141 32.45 7.64 -7.28
N ASP A 142 33.19 8.22 -8.22
CA ASP A 142 32.64 9.02 -9.31
C ASP A 142 32.76 8.21 -10.60
N LEU A 143 31.62 7.90 -11.22
CA LEU A 143 31.57 7.08 -12.43
C LEU A 143 31.51 7.93 -13.71
N SER A 144 31.57 9.27 -13.61
CA SER A 144 31.61 10.17 -14.77
C SER A 144 30.46 9.95 -15.78
N ASN A 145 29.25 9.66 -15.28
CA ASN A 145 28.05 9.24 -16.03
C ASN A 145 28.18 7.85 -16.69
N GLY A 146 29.02 7.00 -16.11
CA GLY A 146 29.32 5.65 -16.58
C GLY A 146 28.43 4.56 -15.98
N LEU A 147 28.78 3.31 -16.33
CA LEU A 147 28.15 2.09 -15.86
C LEU A 147 28.87 1.56 -14.60
N LEU A 148 28.09 1.27 -13.56
CA LEU A 148 28.55 0.51 -12.41
C LEU A 148 27.94 -0.91 -12.47
N THR A 149 28.78 -1.92 -12.72
CA THR A 149 28.39 -3.32 -12.64
C THR A 149 28.95 -3.93 -11.35
N ASN A 150 28.10 -4.14 -10.36
CA ASN A 150 28.39 -4.78 -9.08
C ASN A 150 27.77 -6.18 -8.97
N GLN A 151 27.71 -6.93 -10.07
CA GLN A 151 27.01 -8.22 -10.12
C GLN A 151 27.75 -9.30 -9.30
N GLY A 152 27.17 -9.74 -8.18
CA GLY A 152 27.87 -10.62 -7.23
C GLY A 152 29.10 -9.96 -6.58
N GLY A 153 29.21 -8.64 -6.66
CA GLY A 153 30.31 -7.84 -6.11
C GLY A 153 29.96 -7.18 -4.77
N LEU A 154 30.98 -6.56 -4.16
CA LEU A 154 30.86 -5.83 -2.90
C LEU A 154 31.36 -4.39 -3.06
N ILE A 155 30.53 -3.44 -2.62
CA ILE A 155 30.91 -2.07 -2.31
C ILE A 155 30.54 -1.81 -0.86
N ASN A 156 31.53 -1.54 -0.02
CA ASN A 156 31.28 -1.27 1.39
C ASN A 156 32.15 -0.14 1.97
N ALA A 157 31.50 0.75 2.71
CA ALA A 157 32.17 1.79 3.50
C ALA A 157 31.64 1.77 4.95
N PRO A 158 32.47 1.45 5.96
CA PRO A 158 32.09 1.67 7.36
C PRO A 158 31.95 3.16 7.69
N GLY A 159 32.67 4.04 6.97
CA GLY A 159 32.48 5.49 6.97
C GLY A 159 31.40 5.94 5.98
N GLN A 160 31.59 7.10 5.38
CA GLN A 160 30.70 7.67 4.38
C GLN A 160 30.87 6.94 3.03
N LEU A 161 29.75 6.49 2.43
CA LEU A 161 29.70 6.09 1.03
C LEU A 161 29.20 7.24 0.18
N VAL A 162 29.96 7.65 -0.84
CA VAL A 162 29.56 8.67 -1.81
C VAL A 162 29.60 8.06 -3.20
N LEU A 163 28.48 8.10 -3.91
CA LEU A 163 28.36 7.65 -5.28
C LEU A 163 27.94 8.83 -6.15
N LYS A 164 28.72 9.14 -7.19
CA LYS A 164 28.52 10.30 -8.05
C LYS A 164 28.42 9.88 -9.51
N ASN A 165 27.58 10.62 -10.24
CA ASN A 165 27.48 10.55 -11.70
C ASN A 165 27.32 9.10 -12.20
N LEU A 166 26.35 8.37 -11.65
CA LEU A 166 26.01 7.03 -12.14
C LEU A 166 24.97 7.17 -13.25
N ASN A 167 25.18 6.52 -14.39
CA ASN A 167 24.12 6.38 -15.40
C ASN A 167 23.30 5.11 -15.15
N VAL A 168 23.95 3.95 -15.15
CA VAL A 168 23.32 2.65 -14.92
C VAL A 168 24.03 1.94 -13.77
N VAL A 169 23.24 1.31 -12.90
CA VAL A 169 23.75 0.49 -11.80
C VAL A 169 23.17 -0.92 -11.92
N ASN A 170 24.05 -1.90 -12.08
CA ASN A 170 23.75 -3.33 -12.12
C ASN A 170 24.25 -3.95 -10.82
N ASN A 171 23.38 -4.10 -9.81
CA ASN A 171 23.70 -4.67 -8.51
C ASN A 171 23.13 -6.09 -8.34
N GLN A 172 22.98 -6.85 -9.43
CA GLN A 172 22.35 -8.17 -9.34
C GLN A 172 23.18 -9.13 -8.47
N SER A 173 22.57 -9.77 -7.48
CA SER A 173 23.28 -10.59 -6.48
C SER A 173 24.43 -9.88 -5.74
N GLY A 174 24.55 -8.56 -5.88
CA GLY A 174 25.60 -7.75 -5.30
C GLY A 174 25.21 -7.15 -3.96
N LYS A 175 26.18 -6.51 -3.30
CA LYS A 175 25.97 -5.73 -2.08
C LYS A 175 26.59 -4.36 -2.17
N ILE A 176 25.77 -3.33 -1.94
CA ILE A 176 26.20 -1.94 -1.73
C ILE A 176 25.76 -1.53 -0.32
N SER A 177 26.70 -1.23 0.57
CA SER A 177 26.34 -0.92 1.96
C SER A 177 27.23 0.10 2.67
N SER A 178 26.62 0.85 3.59
CA SER A 178 27.33 1.77 4.49
C SER A 178 26.72 1.81 5.89
N ALA A 179 27.56 2.00 6.91
CA ALA A 179 27.11 2.26 8.27
C ALA A 179 26.60 3.70 8.47
N ASN A 180 26.79 4.57 7.47
CA ASN A 180 26.28 5.93 7.41
C ASN A 180 25.21 6.07 6.34
N GLY A 181 24.58 7.24 6.29
CA GLY A 181 23.58 7.54 5.27
C GLY A 181 24.24 7.81 3.94
N PHE A 182 23.62 7.41 2.83
CA PHE A 182 24.14 7.71 1.50
C PHE A 182 23.03 7.91 0.47
N THR A 183 23.42 8.47 -0.67
CA THR A 183 22.55 8.63 -1.83
C THR A 183 23.00 7.70 -2.95
N LEU A 184 22.05 7.01 -3.58
CA LEU A 184 22.23 6.28 -4.83
C LEU A 184 21.33 6.92 -5.88
N ALA A 185 21.93 7.69 -6.79
CA ALA A 185 21.21 8.37 -7.87
C ALA A 185 21.69 7.85 -9.23
N ALA A 186 20.76 7.39 -10.09
CA ALA A 186 21.06 6.83 -11.40
C ALA A 186 19.90 7.02 -12.40
N THR A 187 20.14 6.77 -13.68
CA THR A 187 19.05 6.67 -14.68
C THR A 187 18.24 5.40 -14.49
N SER A 188 18.93 4.25 -14.32
CA SER A 188 18.32 2.95 -14.06
C SER A 188 19.13 2.16 -13.04
N LEU A 189 18.43 1.35 -12.24
CA LEU A 189 19.02 0.51 -11.21
C LEU A 189 18.38 -0.87 -11.23
N ASP A 190 19.20 -1.90 -11.37
CA ASP A 190 18.81 -3.29 -11.20
C ASP A 190 19.45 -3.87 -9.94
N ASN A 191 18.62 -4.13 -8.94
CA ASN A 191 18.95 -4.75 -7.67
C ASN A 191 18.38 -6.17 -7.56
N THR A 192 18.20 -6.88 -8.68
CA THR A 192 17.66 -8.25 -8.69
C THR A 192 18.53 -9.19 -7.88
N ASP A 193 17.94 -9.88 -6.89
CA ASP A 193 18.65 -10.74 -5.94
C ASP A 193 19.78 -10.02 -5.15
N GLY A 194 19.86 -8.68 -5.23
CA GLY A 194 20.91 -7.85 -4.65
C GLY A 194 20.50 -7.19 -3.34
N SER A 195 21.45 -6.50 -2.71
CA SER A 195 21.22 -5.76 -1.47
C SER A 195 21.81 -4.34 -1.51
N ILE A 196 20.99 -3.37 -1.11
CA ILE A 196 21.37 -1.97 -0.89
C ILE A 196 20.99 -1.63 0.55
N LEU A 197 21.98 -1.37 1.40
CA LEU A 197 21.80 -1.30 2.86
C LEU A 197 22.45 -0.05 3.46
N SER A 198 21.71 0.71 4.25
CA SER A 198 22.25 1.79 5.09
C SER A 198 21.85 1.61 6.55
N ASP A 199 22.79 1.76 7.48
CA ASP A 199 22.42 1.77 8.92
C ASP A 199 21.76 3.09 9.34
N LYS A 200 21.73 4.11 8.47
CA LYS A 200 21.13 5.44 8.68
C LYS A 200 20.13 5.77 7.57
N ALA A 201 20.15 6.99 7.04
CA ALA A 201 19.24 7.42 5.99
C ALA A 201 19.76 7.02 4.60
N LEU A 202 18.91 6.37 3.81
CA LEU A 202 19.19 6.06 2.41
C LEU A 202 18.30 6.90 1.52
N VAL A 203 18.91 7.51 0.50
CA VAL A 203 18.18 8.20 -0.57
C VAL A 203 18.43 7.47 -1.87
N VAL A 204 17.37 7.00 -2.53
CA VAL A 204 17.43 6.32 -3.82
C VAL A 204 16.67 7.15 -4.85
N ARG A 205 17.36 7.63 -5.88
CA ARG A 205 16.76 8.43 -6.97
C ARG A 205 17.04 7.77 -8.31
N VAL A 206 16.00 7.21 -8.92
CA VAL A 206 16.12 6.49 -10.20
C VAL A 206 15.21 7.15 -11.22
N ASN A 207 15.78 7.78 -12.25
CA ASN A 207 14.97 8.58 -13.18
C ASN A 207 13.94 7.73 -13.96
N GLN A 208 14.31 6.50 -14.29
CA GLN A 208 13.48 5.57 -15.07
C GLN A 208 13.10 4.35 -14.21
N LEU A 209 13.74 3.21 -14.46
CA LEU A 209 13.35 1.93 -13.88
C LEU A 209 14.25 1.54 -12.70
N LEU A 210 13.62 1.28 -11.56
CA LEU A 210 14.18 0.51 -10.45
C LEU A 210 13.61 -0.91 -10.46
N THR A 211 14.47 -1.90 -10.72
CA THR A 211 14.15 -3.31 -10.55
C THR A 211 14.69 -3.80 -9.21
N ASN A 212 13.83 -4.28 -8.32
CA ASN A 212 14.17 -4.86 -7.02
C ASN A 212 13.60 -6.29 -6.90
N LEU A 213 13.70 -7.09 -7.98
CA LEU A 213 13.13 -8.43 -8.04
C LEU A 213 13.89 -9.36 -7.07
N ARG A 214 13.23 -9.89 -6.04
CA ARG A 214 13.89 -10.67 -4.96
C ARG A 214 15.06 -9.92 -4.28
N GLY A 215 15.15 -8.61 -4.48
CA GLY A 215 16.18 -7.77 -3.92
C GLY A 215 15.77 -7.18 -2.58
N LEU A 216 16.75 -6.60 -1.88
CA LEU A 216 16.56 -5.88 -0.64
C LEU A 216 17.08 -4.44 -0.75
N VAL A 217 16.21 -3.48 -0.42
CA VAL A 217 16.60 -2.09 -0.15
C VAL A 217 16.16 -1.77 1.28
N SER A 218 17.11 -1.51 2.19
CA SER A 218 16.78 -1.31 3.61
C SER A 218 17.61 -0.22 4.28
N ALA A 219 16.96 0.58 5.14
CA ALA A 219 17.59 1.67 5.87
C ALA A 219 16.88 2.07 7.18
N THR A 220 17.52 2.86 8.04
CA THR A 220 16.85 3.46 9.22
C THR A 220 15.89 4.60 8.83
N GLY A 221 16.10 5.23 7.68
CA GLY A 221 15.14 6.13 7.04
C GLY A 221 15.30 6.02 5.53
N LEU A 222 14.21 6.03 4.78
CA LEU A 222 14.27 5.82 3.33
C LEU A 222 13.48 6.90 2.58
N ASP A 223 14.16 7.59 1.65
CA ASP A 223 13.57 8.45 0.64
C ASP A 223 13.81 7.82 -0.73
N LEU A 224 12.74 7.42 -1.41
CA LEU A 224 12.79 6.70 -2.67
C LEU A 224 12.02 7.44 -3.76
N THR A 225 12.67 7.72 -4.88
CA THR A 225 12.02 8.22 -6.10
C THR A 225 12.35 7.32 -7.28
N ALA A 226 11.33 6.91 -8.04
CA ALA A 226 11.52 6.14 -9.27
C ALA A 226 10.45 6.46 -10.33
N GLY A 227 10.82 6.53 -11.62
CA GLY A 227 9.83 6.61 -12.69
C GLY A 227 8.93 5.36 -12.77
N SER A 228 9.53 4.18 -12.57
CA SER A 228 8.84 2.92 -12.39
C SER A 228 9.60 2.04 -11.41
N LEU A 229 8.86 1.26 -10.61
CA LEU A 229 9.41 0.34 -9.62
C LEU A 229 8.81 -1.06 -9.80
N ASN A 230 9.67 -2.05 -10.02
CA ASN A 230 9.30 -3.46 -9.97
C ASN A 230 9.89 -4.09 -8.71
N ASN A 231 9.06 -4.33 -7.71
CA ASN A 231 9.42 -4.92 -6.41
C ASN A 231 8.83 -6.33 -6.22
N ARG A 232 8.58 -7.06 -7.31
CA ARG A 232 8.01 -8.41 -7.21
C ARG A 232 8.93 -9.33 -6.40
N ASN A 233 8.37 -10.07 -5.45
CA ASN A 233 9.11 -10.91 -4.48
C ASN A 233 10.26 -10.18 -3.74
N GLY A 234 10.37 -8.85 -3.84
CA GLY A 234 11.42 -8.05 -3.23
C GLY A 234 10.95 -7.38 -1.94
N GLU A 235 11.90 -6.81 -1.21
CA GLU A 235 11.62 -6.01 -0.03
C GLU A 235 12.26 -4.63 -0.12
N ILE A 236 11.45 -3.62 0.17
CA ILE A 236 11.87 -2.26 0.44
C ILE A 236 11.39 -1.93 1.86
N SER A 237 12.32 -1.70 2.78
CA SER A 237 11.98 -1.54 4.19
C SER A 237 12.72 -0.38 4.86
N SER A 238 12.06 0.22 5.86
CA SER A 238 12.70 1.16 6.77
C SER A 238 12.47 0.83 8.24
N LEU A 239 13.52 0.91 9.06
CA LEU A 239 13.41 0.84 10.52
C LEU A 239 12.85 2.14 11.13
N GLY A 240 12.71 3.20 10.35
CA GLY A 240 12.06 4.46 10.71
C GLY A 240 11.06 4.84 9.62
N SER A 241 11.08 6.11 9.20
CA SER A 241 10.14 6.60 8.19
C SER A 241 10.55 6.20 6.76
N LEU A 242 9.54 5.91 5.94
CA LEU A 242 9.68 5.64 4.52
C LEU A 242 8.84 6.63 3.72
N THR A 243 9.48 7.38 2.83
CA THR A 243 8.81 8.20 1.81
C THR A 243 9.14 7.67 0.42
N ALA A 244 8.13 7.45 -0.40
CA ALA A 244 8.27 6.96 -1.76
C ALA A 244 7.43 7.79 -2.75
N ASN A 245 8.05 8.25 -3.84
CA ASN A 245 7.40 8.90 -4.96
C ASN A 245 7.69 8.12 -6.25
N ILE A 246 6.70 7.40 -6.76
CA ILE A 246 6.87 6.42 -7.82
C ILE A 246 5.89 6.70 -8.96
N GLY A 247 6.26 6.60 -10.23
CA GLY A 247 5.25 6.59 -11.29
C GLY A 247 4.39 5.33 -11.23
N GLN A 248 4.87 4.23 -11.84
CA GLN A 248 4.20 2.92 -11.75
C GLN A 248 4.90 1.99 -10.76
N PHE A 249 4.15 1.42 -9.82
CA PHE A 249 4.68 0.55 -8.78
C PHE A 249 4.06 -0.85 -8.86
N ASP A 250 4.85 -1.83 -9.33
CA ASP A 250 4.52 -3.25 -9.29
C ASP A 250 5.08 -3.88 -8.01
N ASN A 251 4.21 -4.10 -7.01
CA ASN A 251 4.51 -4.74 -5.73
C ASN A 251 3.89 -6.14 -5.63
N ARG A 252 3.60 -6.78 -6.76
CA ARG A 252 2.92 -8.08 -6.78
C ARG A 252 3.78 -9.22 -6.26
N GLU A 253 3.17 -10.41 -6.18
CA GLU A 253 3.90 -11.67 -5.95
C GLU A 253 4.77 -11.59 -4.70
N LYS A 254 4.17 -11.32 -3.53
CA LYS A 254 4.87 -11.19 -2.24
C LYS A 254 5.88 -10.03 -2.17
N GLY A 255 5.77 -9.02 -3.05
CA GLY A 255 6.48 -7.76 -2.89
C GLY A 255 6.12 -7.08 -1.57
N ARG A 256 7.10 -6.44 -0.93
CA ARG A 256 6.96 -5.83 0.40
C ARG A 256 7.45 -4.39 0.40
N LEU A 257 6.58 -3.48 0.87
CA LEU A 257 6.92 -2.11 1.24
C LEU A 257 6.61 -1.91 2.74
N LEU A 258 7.64 -1.71 3.56
CA LEU A 258 7.51 -1.76 5.02
C LEU A 258 8.13 -0.54 5.69
N ALA A 259 7.44 0.03 6.67
CA ALA A 259 7.99 1.06 7.55
C ALA A 259 7.71 0.75 9.03
N ASN A 260 8.74 0.77 9.87
CA ASN A 260 8.59 0.76 11.32
C ASN A 260 8.20 2.15 11.87
N GLY A 261 8.35 3.19 11.07
CA GLY A 261 7.85 4.54 11.32
C GLY A 261 6.63 4.89 10.48
N ALA A 262 6.52 6.17 10.11
CA ALA A 262 5.51 6.64 9.18
C ALA A 262 5.82 6.20 7.74
N LEU A 263 4.78 5.87 6.98
CA LEU A 263 4.88 5.52 5.56
C LEU A 263 4.11 6.55 4.74
N LEU A 264 4.79 7.23 3.82
CA LEU A 264 4.18 8.07 2.79
C LEU A 264 4.50 7.50 1.42
N LEU A 265 3.48 7.09 0.66
CA LEU A 265 3.63 6.68 -0.73
C LEU A 265 2.78 7.59 -1.61
N THR A 266 3.40 8.18 -2.62
CA THR A 266 2.70 8.81 -3.75
C THR A 266 3.02 8.03 -5.00
N ALA A 267 1.99 7.58 -5.73
CA ALA A 267 2.20 6.92 -7.02
C ALA A 267 1.07 7.08 -8.03
N ASP A 268 1.38 7.05 -9.33
CA ASP A 268 0.35 7.06 -10.37
C ASP A 268 -0.46 5.75 -10.37
N GLY A 269 0.20 4.62 -10.08
CA GLY A 269 -0.44 3.32 -9.95
C GLY A 269 0.31 2.40 -8.99
N LEU A 270 -0.43 1.74 -8.11
CA LEU A 270 0.07 0.66 -7.27
C LEU A 270 -0.64 -0.65 -7.59
N ASN A 271 0.15 -1.64 -8.01
CA ASN A 271 -0.30 -3.03 -8.13
C ASN A 271 0.25 -3.85 -6.97
N ASN A 272 -0.59 -4.09 -5.97
CA ASN A 272 -0.31 -4.83 -4.75
C ASN A 272 -0.98 -6.22 -4.74
N LEU A 273 -1.26 -6.81 -5.90
CA LEU A 273 -1.82 -8.17 -6.00
C LEU A 273 -0.88 -9.20 -5.33
N ASN A 274 -1.34 -9.82 -4.25
CA ASN A 274 -0.56 -10.70 -3.38
C ASN A 274 0.68 -10.02 -2.74
N GLY A 275 0.71 -8.69 -2.68
CA GLY A 275 1.77 -7.89 -2.09
C GLY A 275 1.40 -7.36 -0.70
N VAL A 276 2.37 -6.74 -0.03
CA VAL A 276 2.19 -6.11 1.29
C VAL A 276 2.70 -4.67 1.27
N VAL A 277 1.87 -3.76 1.74
CA VAL A 277 2.22 -2.39 2.11
C VAL A 277 1.86 -2.19 3.58
N SER A 278 2.84 -1.87 4.43
CA SER A 278 2.65 -1.88 5.88
C SER A 278 3.44 -0.79 6.60
N GLY A 279 2.80 -0.12 7.56
CA GLY A 279 3.44 0.84 8.46
C GLY A 279 3.05 0.64 9.92
N GLN A 280 4.01 0.83 10.84
CA GLN A 280 3.77 0.74 12.30
C GLN A 280 3.29 2.06 12.91
N GLN A 281 3.35 3.18 12.17
CA GLN A 281 2.75 4.46 12.56
C GLN A 281 1.68 4.87 11.55
N GLY A 282 1.58 6.15 11.19
CA GLY A 282 0.67 6.62 10.14
C GLY A 282 1.12 6.12 8.77
N VAL A 283 0.17 5.59 8.00
CA VAL A 283 0.34 5.23 6.58
C VAL A 283 -0.52 6.17 5.76
N GLN A 284 0.11 6.93 4.86
CA GLN A 284 -0.58 7.78 3.88
C GLN A 284 -0.24 7.31 2.47
N LEU A 285 -1.25 6.91 1.71
CA LEU A 285 -1.11 6.49 0.32
C LEU A 285 -1.90 7.47 -0.58
N ASN A 286 -1.21 8.11 -1.52
CA ASN A 286 -1.79 9.02 -2.52
C ASN A 286 -1.59 8.39 -3.90
N LEU A 287 -2.65 7.83 -4.47
CA LEU A 287 -2.56 6.94 -5.63
C LEU A 287 -3.44 7.41 -6.78
N GLY A 288 -2.96 7.27 -8.01
CA GLY A 288 -3.85 7.39 -9.18
C GLY A 288 -4.78 6.18 -9.29
N GLN A 289 -4.21 4.98 -9.29
CA GLN A 289 -4.94 3.69 -9.33
C GLN A 289 -4.41 2.74 -8.25
N LEU A 290 -5.28 1.84 -7.75
CA LEU A 290 -4.90 0.82 -6.78
C LEU A 290 -5.57 -0.52 -7.07
N ASN A 291 -4.73 -1.55 -7.30
CA ASN A 291 -5.10 -2.96 -7.26
C ASN A 291 -4.52 -3.62 -6.01
N ASN A 292 -5.36 -3.95 -5.04
CA ASN A 292 -5.03 -4.65 -3.79
C ASN A 292 -5.71 -6.04 -3.73
N THR A 293 -5.82 -6.74 -4.86
CA THR A 293 -6.58 -7.99 -4.94
C THR A 293 -5.81 -9.25 -4.54
N GLY A 294 -6.49 -10.39 -4.49
CA GLY A 294 -5.90 -11.68 -4.10
C GLY A 294 -5.51 -11.63 -2.62
N ALA A 295 -4.31 -12.07 -2.27
CA ALA A 295 -3.76 -11.90 -0.92
C ALA A 295 -3.12 -10.52 -0.69
N GLY A 296 -3.53 -9.49 -1.43
CA GLY A 296 -3.04 -8.13 -1.29
C GLY A 296 -3.38 -7.55 0.09
N SER A 297 -2.41 -6.91 0.74
CA SER A 297 -2.57 -6.34 2.08
C SER A 297 -2.03 -4.92 2.17
N ILE A 298 -2.88 -4.01 2.64
CA ILE A 298 -2.52 -2.67 3.11
C ILE A 298 -2.84 -2.60 4.59
N TYR A 299 -1.83 -2.29 5.40
CA TYR A 299 -1.95 -2.25 6.86
C TYR A 299 -1.31 -1.02 7.48
N ALA A 300 -2.02 -0.39 8.41
CA ALA A 300 -1.47 0.61 9.30
C ALA A 300 -1.76 0.27 10.76
N LYS A 301 -0.75 0.34 11.62
CA LYS A 301 -0.96 0.14 13.06
C LYS A 301 -1.59 1.34 13.77
N SER A 302 -1.31 2.57 13.33
CA SER A 302 -1.82 3.78 14.02
C SER A 302 -2.97 4.45 13.27
N SER A 303 -2.78 4.79 12.01
CA SER A 303 -3.82 5.41 11.19
C SER A 303 -3.53 5.16 9.72
N LEU A 304 -4.61 4.98 8.94
CA LEU A 304 -4.53 4.79 7.50
C LEU A 304 -5.26 5.93 6.78
N GLY A 305 -4.51 6.70 6.01
CA GLY A 305 -5.04 7.61 5.00
C GLY A 305 -4.82 7.02 3.61
N LEU A 306 -5.89 6.87 2.84
CA LEU A 306 -5.85 6.32 1.48
C LEU A 306 -6.65 7.22 0.54
N ASN A 307 -5.95 7.94 -0.33
CA ASN A 307 -6.54 8.76 -1.38
C ASN A 307 -6.25 8.13 -2.74
N VAL A 308 -7.28 7.71 -3.46
CA VAL A 308 -7.16 7.06 -4.78
C VAL A 308 -7.97 7.87 -5.79
N ASN A 309 -7.37 8.33 -6.88
CA ASN A 309 -8.11 9.09 -7.89
C ASN A 309 -9.12 8.20 -8.63
N GLY A 310 -8.78 6.93 -8.87
CA GLY A 310 -9.64 5.92 -9.49
C GLY A 310 -10.42 5.06 -8.51
N THR A 311 -10.89 3.92 -9.01
CA THR A 311 -11.54 2.89 -8.19
C THR A 311 -10.50 2.14 -7.37
N LEU A 312 -10.75 1.99 -6.07
CA LEU A 312 -10.01 1.07 -5.20
C LEU A 312 -10.47 -0.36 -5.49
N ASN A 313 -9.61 -1.18 -6.08
CA ASN A 313 -9.90 -2.61 -6.22
C ASN A 313 -9.29 -3.41 -5.06
N ASN A 314 -10.12 -3.89 -4.16
CA ASN A 314 -9.80 -4.68 -2.98
C ASN A 314 -10.50 -6.05 -2.98
N ASP A 315 -10.88 -6.58 -4.16
CA ASP A 315 -11.49 -7.92 -4.26
C ASP A 315 -10.56 -8.99 -3.67
N GLN A 316 -11.05 -9.78 -2.71
CA GLN A 316 -10.29 -10.74 -1.89
C GLN A 316 -9.17 -10.14 -1.02
N GLY A 317 -8.91 -8.84 -1.14
CA GLY A 317 -7.84 -8.13 -0.46
C GLY A 317 -8.18 -7.67 0.95
N VAL A 318 -7.16 -7.14 1.63
CA VAL A 318 -7.28 -6.56 2.97
C VAL A 318 -6.77 -5.13 3.00
N VAL A 319 -7.62 -4.21 3.47
CA VAL A 319 -7.27 -2.85 3.89
C VAL A 319 -7.61 -2.74 5.37
N ARG A 320 -6.59 -2.58 6.23
CA ARG A 320 -6.78 -2.59 7.69
C ARG A 320 -6.05 -1.45 8.39
N SER A 321 -6.72 -0.82 9.35
CA SER A 321 -6.13 0.10 10.32
C SER A 321 -6.41 -0.35 11.75
N ASP A 322 -5.39 -0.42 12.61
CA ASP A 322 -5.59 -0.63 14.07
C ASP A 322 -5.90 0.67 14.82
N GLY A 323 -6.09 1.78 14.09
CA GLY A 323 -6.68 3.01 14.61
C GLY A 323 -7.65 3.60 13.59
N THR A 324 -7.54 4.90 13.32
CA THR A 324 -8.48 5.58 12.40
C THR A 324 -8.22 5.22 10.93
N MET A 325 -9.26 5.37 10.12
CA MET A 325 -9.17 5.21 8.66
C MET A 325 -9.88 6.38 7.97
N ASP A 326 -9.18 7.05 7.05
CA ASP A 326 -9.75 8.02 6.09
C ASP A 326 -9.47 7.50 4.68
N LEU A 327 -10.52 7.09 3.98
CA LEU A 327 -10.45 6.53 2.63
C LEU A 327 -11.26 7.38 1.67
N LYS A 328 -10.62 7.84 0.60
CA LYS A 328 -11.24 8.59 -0.49
C LYS A 328 -10.92 7.92 -1.81
N ALA A 329 -11.95 7.58 -2.59
CA ALA A 329 -11.75 7.02 -3.93
C ALA A 329 -12.91 7.36 -4.89
N ALA A 330 -12.72 7.14 -6.19
CA ALA A 330 -13.84 7.25 -7.14
C ALA A 330 -14.89 6.15 -6.91
N GLY A 331 -14.47 4.98 -6.44
CA GLY A 331 -15.35 3.85 -6.11
C GLY A 331 -14.58 2.75 -5.38
N LEU A 332 -15.27 1.69 -5.00
CA LEU A 332 -14.71 0.53 -4.31
C LEU A 332 -15.23 -0.76 -4.92
N ALA A 333 -14.33 -1.67 -5.29
CA ALA A 333 -14.63 -3.09 -5.48
C ALA A 333 -14.05 -3.86 -4.28
N ASN A 334 -14.89 -4.56 -3.52
CA ASN A 334 -14.54 -5.25 -2.29
C ASN A 334 -15.21 -6.62 -2.21
N THR A 335 -15.31 -7.32 -3.33
CA THR A 335 -15.95 -8.63 -3.43
C THR A 335 -15.14 -9.66 -2.64
N ASN A 336 -15.74 -10.23 -1.59
CA ASN A 336 -15.06 -11.05 -0.58
C ASN A 336 -13.79 -10.41 0.01
N GLY A 337 -13.65 -9.08 -0.10
CA GLY A 337 -12.56 -8.32 0.48
C GLY A 337 -12.89 -7.83 1.88
N SER A 338 -11.90 -7.24 2.54
CA SER A 338 -12.03 -6.69 3.88
C SER A 338 -11.50 -5.26 3.95
N VAL A 339 -12.34 -4.33 4.44
CA VAL A 339 -11.95 -2.98 4.84
C VAL A 339 -12.29 -2.80 6.32
N THR A 340 -11.28 -2.69 7.19
CA THR A 340 -11.51 -2.65 8.64
C THR A 340 -10.72 -1.59 9.39
N SER A 341 -11.36 -0.93 10.36
CA SER A 341 -10.71 0.01 11.29
C SER A 341 -11.05 -0.32 12.75
N ALA A 342 -10.07 -0.27 13.65
CA ALA A 342 -10.35 -0.35 15.10
C ALA A 342 -10.80 1.01 15.68
N GLY A 343 -10.38 2.12 15.05
CA GLY A 343 -10.86 3.46 15.33
C GLY A 343 -11.97 3.90 14.37
N THR A 344 -12.28 5.20 14.38
CA THR A 344 -13.29 5.79 13.47
C THR A 344 -12.89 5.57 12.02
N GLY A 345 -13.84 5.04 11.23
CA GLY A 345 -13.70 4.88 9.80
C GLY A 345 -14.52 5.93 9.05
N VAL A 346 -13.86 6.70 8.19
CA VAL A 346 -14.49 7.67 7.29
C VAL A 346 -14.16 7.26 5.87
N LEU A 347 -15.16 6.79 5.14
CA LEU A 347 -15.01 6.22 3.80
C LEU A 347 -15.87 7.02 2.82
N ASN A 348 -15.23 7.74 1.91
CA ASN A 348 -15.91 8.60 0.95
C ASN A 348 -15.64 8.14 -0.47
N PHE A 349 -16.70 7.75 -1.16
CA PHE A 349 -16.66 7.34 -2.56
C PHE A 349 -17.57 8.22 -3.40
N ASN A 350 -17.08 8.68 -4.55
CA ASN A 350 -17.90 9.51 -5.45
C ASN A 350 -18.90 8.67 -6.25
N GLY A 351 -18.55 7.41 -6.53
CA GLY A 351 -19.31 6.47 -7.36
C GLY A 351 -19.72 5.22 -6.60
N ALA A 352 -19.72 4.09 -7.30
CA ALA A 352 -20.22 2.82 -6.78
C ALA A 352 -19.29 2.20 -5.73
N VAL A 353 -19.90 1.60 -4.70
CA VAL A 353 -19.27 0.68 -3.77
C VAL A 353 -19.89 -0.70 -3.96
N VAL A 354 -19.06 -1.69 -4.27
CA VAL A 354 -19.43 -3.10 -4.39
C VAL A 354 -18.79 -3.87 -3.24
N ASN A 355 -19.60 -4.37 -2.32
CA ASN A 355 -19.22 -5.11 -1.12
C ASN A 355 -19.88 -6.50 -1.09
N GLN A 356 -19.97 -7.15 -2.26
CA GLN A 356 -20.60 -8.47 -2.37
C GLN A 356 -19.79 -9.55 -1.65
N GLY A 357 -20.38 -10.19 -0.63
CA GLY A 357 -19.68 -11.17 0.22
C GLY A 357 -18.47 -10.60 0.99
N GLY A 358 -18.21 -9.30 0.88
CA GLY A 358 -17.12 -8.60 1.55
C GLY A 358 -17.56 -8.02 2.90
N GLN A 359 -16.61 -7.37 3.57
CA GLN A 359 -16.86 -6.67 4.81
C GLN A 359 -16.27 -5.25 4.83
N ILE A 360 -17.06 -4.32 5.38
CA ILE A 360 -16.66 -2.96 5.73
C ILE A 360 -17.03 -2.76 7.20
N VAL A 361 -16.04 -2.72 8.09
CA VAL A 361 -16.29 -2.72 9.54
C VAL A 361 -15.43 -1.69 10.26
N SER A 362 -16.01 -0.99 11.22
CA SER A 362 -15.28 -0.14 12.16
C SER A 362 -15.65 -0.53 13.59
N ASP A 363 -14.69 -0.72 14.50
CA ASP A 363 -15.00 -0.99 15.91
C ASP A 363 -15.54 0.26 16.63
N ALA A 364 -15.28 1.46 16.08
CA ALA A 364 -15.88 2.73 16.48
C ALA A 364 -16.94 3.18 15.45
N GLN A 365 -17.21 4.48 15.35
CA GLN A 365 -18.14 5.01 14.34
C GLN A 365 -17.65 4.77 12.91
N LEU A 366 -18.54 4.29 12.04
CA LEU A 366 -18.37 4.22 10.60
C LEU A 366 -19.18 5.32 9.92
N THR A 367 -18.52 6.13 9.10
CA THR A 367 -19.17 7.02 8.13
C THR A 367 -18.85 6.53 6.73
N LEU A 368 -19.87 6.23 5.94
CA LEU A 368 -19.74 5.74 4.56
C LEU A 368 -20.61 6.58 3.63
N THR A 369 -19.97 7.21 2.64
CA THR A 369 -20.68 7.93 1.56
C THR A 369 -20.37 7.31 0.21
N SER A 370 -21.39 7.11 -0.63
CA SER A 370 -21.21 6.60 -2.00
C SER A 370 -22.27 7.09 -2.98
N GLY A 371 -22.02 6.98 -4.29
CA GLY A 371 -23.04 7.23 -5.32
C GLY A 371 -24.05 6.08 -5.43
N SER A 372 -23.61 4.85 -5.20
CA SER A 372 -24.46 3.68 -5.02
C SER A 372 -23.75 2.66 -4.13
N LEU A 373 -24.51 1.73 -3.55
CA LEU A 373 -23.97 0.71 -2.67
C LEU A 373 -24.61 -0.65 -2.96
N ASP A 374 -23.79 -1.62 -3.30
CA ASP A 374 -24.17 -3.03 -3.37
C ASP A 374 -23.50 -3.78 -2.21
N ASN A 375 -24.29 -4.10 -1.19
CA ASN A 375 -23.92 -4.92 -0.04
C ASN A 375 -24.59 -6.30 -0.09
N SER A 376 -24.93 -6.78 -1.28
CA SER A 376 -25.65 -8.03 -1.46
C SER A 376 -24.76 -9.26 -1.23
N GLN A 377 -25.34 -10.46 -1.35
CA GLN A 377 -24.60 -11.73 -1.33
C GLN A 377 -23.80 -11.94 -0.04
N ARG A 378 -24.44 -11.77 1.12
CA ARG A 378 -23.79 -11.83 2.46
C ARG A 378 -22.77 -10.72 2.73
N GLY A 379 -22.84 -9.60 1.99
CA GLY A 379 -22.07 -8.40 2.30
C GLY A 379 -22.36 -7.89 3.72
N ARG A 380 -21.33 -7.43 4.42
CA ARG A 380 -21.42 -6.93 5.80
C ARG A 380 -20.92 -5.50 5.91
N ILE A 381 -21.76 -4.63 6.48
CA ILE A 381 -21.39 -3.29 6.92
C ILE A 381 -21.73 -3.15 8.41
N ALA A 382 -20.73 -2.80 9.23
CA ALA A 382 -20.94 -2.70 10.67
C ALA A 382 -20.09 -1.62 11.37
N GLY A 383 -20.62 -1.06 12.46
CA GLY A 383 -19.80 -0.35 13.43
C GLY A 383 -20.51 0.06 14.71
N ASN A 384 -19.80 0.73 15.61
CA ASN A 384 -20.35 1.26 16.85
C ASN A 384 -20.91 2.67 16.67
N GLY A 385 -21.96 2.74 15.85
CA GLY A 385 -22.42 3.98 15.22
C GLY A 385 -22.17 3.88 13.73
N VAL A 386 -23.22 4.00 12.92
CA VAL A 386 -23.10 3.99 11.46
C VAL A 386 -23.86 5.18 10.88
N VAL A 387 -23.18 5.95 10.05
CA VAL A 387 -23.75 7.01 9.22
C VAL A 387 -23.51 6.62 7.78
N LEU A 388 -24.56 6.19 7.10
CA LEU A 388 -24.52 5.76 5.71
C LEU A 388 -25.32 6.74 4.84
N SER A 389 -24.67 7.33 3.85
CA SER A 389 -25.30 8.17 2.83
C SER A 389 -24.99 7.63 1.44
N THR A 390 -25.99 7.17 0.70
CA THR A 390 -25.78 6.61 -0.63
C THR A 390 -26.91 6.94 -1.60
N GLY A 391 -26.75 6.62 -2.89
CA GLY A 391 -27.85 6.62 -3.86
C GLY A 391 -28.67 5.33 -3.74
N ALA A 392 -28.71 4.55 -4.81
CA ALA A 392 -29.34 3.23 -4.76
C ALA A 392 -28.56 2.30 -3.82
N PHE A 393 -29.26 1.62 -2.92
CA PHE A 393 -28.69 0.69 -1.95
C PHE A 393 -29.28 -0.70 -2.13
N ASP A 394 -28.47 -1.64 -2.62
CA ASP A 394 -28.82 -3.06 -2.68
C ASP A 394 -28.23 -3.81 -1.47
N ASN A 395 -29.09 -4.26 -0.57
CA ASN A 395 -28.77 -5.02 0.64
C ASN A 395 -29.42 -6.41 0.61
N GLN A 396 -29.80 -6.90 -0.58
CA GLN A 396 -30.52 -8.15 -0.72
C GLN A 396 -29.63 -9.39 -0.55
N ARG A 397 -30.22 -10.59 -0.62
CA ARG A 397 -29.49 -11.87 -0.62
C ARG A 397 -28.59 -12.00 0.62
N SER A 398 -29.21 -11.85 1.79
CA SER A 398 -28.55 -11.88 3.11
C SER A 398 -27.51 -10.76 3.35
N GLY A 399 -27.60 -9.64 2.64
CA GLY A 399 -26.84 -8.43 2.96
C GLY A 399 -27.18 -7.92 4.37
N SER A 400 -26.18 -7.40 5.09
CA SER A 400 -26.34 -6.93 6.47
C SER A 400 -25.72 -5.56 6.68
N LEU A 401 -26.56 -4.59 7.06
CA LEU A 401 -26.17 -3.30 7.61
C LEU A 401 -26.52 -3.28 9.10
N SER A 402 -25.53 -3.13 9.97
CA SER A 402 -25.75 -3.20 11.42
C SER A 402 -24.98 -2.13 12.19
N SER A 403 -25.56 -1.61 13.27
CA SER A 403 -24.85 -0.73 14.21
C SER A 403 -25.03 -1.22 15.65
N THR A 404 -23.95 -1.29 16.43
CA THR A 404 -24.05 -1.47 17.90
C THR A 404 -24.33 -0.15 18.63
N GLY A 405 -24.15 0.99 17.94
CA GLY A 405 -24.63 2.30 18.35
C GLY A 405 -25.90 2.68 17.57
N THR A 406 -26.10 3.97 17.34
CA THR A 406 -27.17 4.47 16.46
C THR A 406 -26.88 4.15 14.99
N LEU A 407 -27.94 4.03 14.19
CA LEU A 407 -27.83 3.88 12.73
C LEU A 407 -28.55 5.04 12.06
N GLN A 408 -27.83 5.79 11.23
CA GLN A 408 -28.38 6.80 10.33
C GLN A 408 -28.19 6.34 8.89
N LEU A 409 -29.30 6.19 8.16
CA LEU A 409 -29.32 5.77 6.77
C LEU A 409 -30.00 6.85 5.93
N THR A 410 -29.28 7.40 4.96
CA THR A 410 -29.84 8.24 3.89
C THR A 410 -29.57 7.54 2.57
N ALA A 411 -30.62 7.20 1.84
CA ALA A 411 -30.50 6.50 0.55
C ALA A 411 -31.59 6.92 -0.43
N ALA A 412 -31.43 6.62 -1.71
CA ALA A 412 -32.52 6.72 -2.68
C ALA A 412 -33.45 5.51 -2.54
N GLN A 413 -33.36 4.54 -3.45
CA GLN A 413 -34.09 3.28 -3.36
C GLN A 413 -33.27 2.27 -2.56
N VAL A 414 -33.90 1.66 -1.55
CA VAL A 414 -33.29 0.60 -0.75
C VAL A 414 -33.94 -0.73 -1.11
N ASN A 415 -33.15 -1.66 -1.60
CA ASN A 415 -33.54 -3.06 -1.76
C ASN A 415 -32.99 -3.91 -0.61
N ASN A 416 -33.84 -4.21 0.36
CA ASN A 416 -33.54 -5.05 1.51
C ASN A 416 -34.24 -6.41 1.40
N SER A 417 -34.48 -6.90 0.18
CA SER A 417 -35.19 -8.16 -0.06
C SER A 417 -34.35 -9.40 0.24
N ASP A 418 -34.96 -10.57 0.17
CA ASP A 418 -34.29 -11.88 0.14
C ASP A 418 -33.35 -12.07 1.35
N ALA A 419 -33.95 -12.01 2.53
CA ALA A 419 -33.29 -12.07 3.83
C ALA A 419 -32.28 -10.92 4.11
N GLY A 420 -32.43 -9.77 3.44
CA GLY A 420 -31.70 -8.56 3.74
C GLY A 420 -31.99 -8.03 5.15
N ARG A 421 -30.98 -7.47 5.82
CA ARG A 421 -31.11 -6.96 7.19
C ARG A 421 -30.51 -5.58 7.38
N ILE A 422 -31.31 -4.69 7.96
CA ILE A 422 -30.91 -3.36 8.43
C ILE A 422 -31.25 -3.27 9.92
N ALA A 423 -30.25 -3.16 10.80
CA ALA A 423 -30.45 -3.26 12.24
C ALA A 423 -29.61 -2.28 13.07
N SER A 424 -30.15 -1.84 14.21
CA SER A 424 -29.41 -1.05 15.19
C SER A 424 -29.66 -1.53 16.62
N ALA A 425 -28.62 -1.55 17.45
CA ALA A 425 -28.76 -1.81 18.89
C ALA A 425 -29.23 -0.57 19.67
N MET A 426 -29.24 0.61 19.04
CA MET A 426 -29.85 1.84 19.55
C MET A 426 -30.90 2.34 18.55
N ALA A 427 -31.07 3.65 18.42
CA ALA A 427 -32.04 4.22 17.50
C ALA A 427 -31.60 4.05 16.04
N LEU A 428 -32.55 3.69 15.19
CA LEU A 428 -32.41 3.64 13.73
C LEU A 428 -33.20 4.80 13.12
N THR A 429 -32.53 5.66 12.37
CA THR A 429 -33.16 6.70 11.54
C THR A 429 -32.84 6.43 10.07
N ALA A 430 -33.88 6.32 9.25
CA ALA A 430 -33.76 6.12 7.81
C ALA A 430 -34.57 7.17 7.05
N VAL A 431 -33.93 7.81 6.08
CA VAL A 431 -34.58 8.69 5.10
C VAL A 431 -34.31 8.11 3.73
N VAL A 432 -35.37 7.61 3.09
CA VAL A 432 -35.28 6.91 1.80
C VAL A 432 -36.40 7.37 0.87
N THR A 433 -36.27 7.12 -0.43
CA THR A 433 -37.32 7.39 -1.44
C THR A 433 -38.17 6.16 -1.77
N GLY A 434 -37.75 4.99 -1.28
CA GLY A 434 -38.45 3.72 -1.41
C GLY A 434 -37.71 2.63 -0.67
N LEU A 435 -38.47 1.69 -0.11
CA LEU A 435 -37.94 0.55 0.63
C LEU A 435 -38.62 -0.73 0.17
N ASN A 436 -37.86 -1.65 -0.41
CA ASN A 436 -38.28 -3.01 -0.70
C ASN A 436 -37.75 -3.97 0.36
N GLN A 437 -38.62 -4.71 1.03
CA GLN A 437 -38.30 -5.74 2.02
C GLN A 437 -38.91 -7.10 1.67
N THR A 438 -39.17 -7.34 0.38
CA THR A 438 -39.76 -8.61 -0.08
C THR A 438 -38.95 -9.82 0.37
N ASN A 439 -39.61 -10.94 0.63
CA ASN A 439 -38.96 -12.23 0.91
C ASN A 439 -38.03 -12.18 2.15
N ASP A 440 -38.59 -11.97 3.35
CA ASP A 440 -37.88 -11.96 4.64
C ASP A 440 -36.90 -10.78 4.83
N GLY A 441 -37.15 -9.65 4.17
CA GLY A 441 -36.42 -8.42 4.46
C GLY A 441 -36.75 -7.88 5.85
N ARG A 442 -35.74 -7.45 6.62
CA ARG A 442 -35.92 -6.99 8.01
C ARG A 442 -35.29 -5.62 8.27
N LEU A 443 -36.06 -4.72 8.85
CA LEU A 443 -35.61 -3.43 9.38
C LEU A 443 -36.07 -3.29 10.83
N TYR A 444 -35.13 -3.20 11.75
CA TYR A 444 -35.47 -3.09 13.17
C TYR A 444 -34.41 -2.37 14.00
N SER A 445 -34.80 -1.99 15.20
CA SER A 445 -33.86 -1.52 16.21
C SER A 445 -34.19 -2.11 17.58
N ASN A 446 -33.27 -1.99 18.54
CA ASN A 446 -33.51 -2.36 19.94
C ASN A 446 -34.09 -1.19 20.75
N THR A 447 -34.25 -0.01 20.14
CA THR A 447 -34.95 1.14 20.75
C THR A 447 -35.97 1.69 19.74
N ASP A 448 -35.71 2.86 19.16
CA ASP A 448 -36.64 3.57 18.28
C ASP A 448 -36.30 3.33 16.81
N VAL A 449 -37.32 3.36 15.95
CA VAL A 449 -37.19 3.39 14.49
C VAL A 449 -37.92 4.63 13.99
N SER A 450 -37.21 5.50 13.27
CA SER A 450 -37.80 6.58 12.47
C SER A 450 -37.51 6.33 11.00
N LEU A 451 -38.55 6.05 10.23
CA LEU A 451 -38.47 5.76 8.80
C LEU A 451 -39.28 6.82 8.03
N ASP A 452 -38.58 7.61 7.23
CA ASP A 452 -39.15 8.59 6.30
C ASP A 452 -39.01 8.08 4.87
N LEU A 453 -40.13 7.93 4.16
CA LEU A 453 -40.17 7.43 2.79
C LEU A 453 -40.19 8.55 1.74
N SER A 454 -40.17 9.82 2.14
CA SER A 454 -40.14 10.95 1.20
C SER A 454 -41.28 10.93 0.16
N ASN A 455 -42.48 10.49 0.57
CA ASN A 455 -43.65 10.20 -0.27
C ASN A 455 -43.47 9.02 -1.25
N GLY A 456 -42.60 8.09 -0.88
CA GLY A 456 -42.26 6.89 -1.63
C GLY A 456 -43.12 5.67 -1.34
N LEU A 457 -42.76 4.57 -2.00
CA LEU A 457 -43.35 3.24 -1.81
C LEU A 457 -42.61 2.49 -0.68
N LEU A 458 -43.38 2.00 0.28
CA LEU A 458 -42.94 0.98 1.23
C LEU A 458 -43.48 -0.38 0.79
N ASN A 459 -42.63 -1.24 0.24
CA ASN A 459 -42.96 -2.63 -0.04
C ASN A 459 -42.39 -3.55 1.05
N ASN A 460 -43.22 -3.88 2.04
CA ASN A 460 -42.92 -4.78 3.15
C ASN A 460 -43.55 -6.17 2.97
N GLN A 461 -43.77 -6.62 1.73
CA GLN A 461 -44.38 -7.93 1.47
C GLN A 461 -43.53 -9.07 2.02
N SER A 462 -44.09 -9.92 2.90
CA SER A 462 -43.32 -10.96 3.60
C SER A 462 -42.08 -10.44 4.35
N GLY A 463 -42.07 -9.14 4.68
CA GLY A 463 -40.98 -8.46 5.37
C GLY A 463 -41.37 -8.08 6.80
N GLN A 464 -40.40 -7.53 7.54
CA GLN A 464 -40.59 -7.10 8.92
C GLN A 464 -40.05 -5.68 9.17
N ILE A 465 -40.88 -4.87 9.82
CA ILE A 465 -40.49 -3.63 10.48
C ILE A 465 -40.86 -3.72 11.95
N SER A 466 -39.90 -3.54 12.85
CA SER A 466 -40.19 -3.58 14.29
C SER A 466 -39.33 -2.66 15.14
N ALA A 467 -39.94 -2.06 16.15
CA ALA A 467 -39.27 -1.26 17.17
C ALA A 467 -39.89 -1.50 18.56
N PRO A 468 -39.12 -1.95 19.57
CA PRO A 468 -39.64 -2.02 20.95
C PRO A 468 -39.89 -0.62 21.54
N GLY A 469 -39.12 0.38 21.11
CA GLY A 469 -39.34 1.79 21.39
C GLY A 469 -40.37 2.41 20.45
N GLN A 470 -40.24 3.71 20.18
CA GLN A 470 -41.09 4.45 19.27
C GLN A 470 -40.88 3.97 17.82
N LEU A 471 -41.97 3.67 17.12
CA LEU A 471 -41.98 3.55 15.66
C LEU A 471 -42.55 4.85 15.06
N LEU A 472 -41.78 5.56 14.26
CA LEU A 472 -42.23 6.71 13.49
C LEU A 472 -42.16 6.37 12.00
N LEU A 473 -43.31 6.41 11.33
CA LEU A 473 -43.41 6.26 9.89
C LEU A 473 -43.83 7.62 9.30
N LYS A 474 -43.03 8.17 8.40
CA LYS A 474 -43.21 9.51 7.85
C LYS A 474 -43.31 9.46 6.33
N ASN A 475 -44.18 10.31 5.79
CA ASN A 475 -44.31 10.56 4.35
C ASN A 475 -44.41 9.27 3.53
N LEU A 476 -45.33 8.37 3.90
CA LEU A 476 -45.62 7.18 3.10
C LEU A 476 -46.63 7.56 2.01
N ASN A 477 -46.41 7.10 0.77
CA ASN A 477 -47.44 7.21 -0.27
C ASN A 477 -48.22 5.90 -0.40
N VAL A 478 -47.54 4.82 -0.78
CA VAL A 478 -48.13 3.48 -0.90
C VAL A 478 -47.44 2.55 0.09
N VAL A 479 -48.22 1.74 0.80
CA VAL A 479 -47.70 0.70 1.69
C VAL A 479 -48.25 -0.66 1.25
N ASN A 480 -47.36 -1.55 0.82
CA ASN A 480 -47.68 -2.95 0.60
C ASN A 480 -47.12 -3.77 1.76
N ASN A 481 -47.96 -4.21 2.67
CA ASN A 481 -47.63 -5.05 3.81
C ASN A 481 -48.18 -6.49 3.65
N GLN A 482 -48.32 -6.97 2.42
CA GLN A 482 -48.89 -8.29 2.16
C GLN A 482 -48.07 -9.41 2.83
N SER A 483 -48.67 -10.24 3.67
CA SER A 483 -47.95 -11.23 4.48
C SER A 483 -46.79 -10.68 5.31
N GLY A 484 -46.70 -9.36 5.47
CA GLY A 484 -45.65 -8.65 6.18
C GLY A 484 -46.05 -8.29 7.60
N LYS A 485 -45.08 -7.86 8.40
CA LYS A 485 -45.30 -7.41 9.77
C LYS A 485 -44.75 -6.00 10.00
N ILE A 486 -45.59 -5.11 10.51
CA ILE A 486 -45.20 -3.80 11.03
C ILE A 486 -45.63 -3.75 12.50
N SER A 487 -44.69 -3.60 13.43
CA SER A 487 -45.03 -3.68 14.86
C SER A 487 -44.22 -2.79 15.79
N SER A 488 -44.83 -2.37 16.90
CA SER A 488 -44.11 -1.67 17.97
C SER A 488 -44.72 -1.94 19.35
N ALA A 489 -43.90 -1.97 20.40
CA ALA A 489 -44.40 -2.01 21.78
C ALA A 489 -44.85 -0.61 22.27
N ASN A 490 -44.68 0.43 21.46
CA ASN A 490 -45.25 1.75 21.68
C ASN A 490 -46.32 2.08 20.63
N GLY A 491 -47.05 3.16 20.88
CA GLY A 491 -48.07 3.65 19.98
C GLY A 491 -47.44 4.29 18.76
N PHE A 492 -48.03 4.11 17.59
CA PHE A 492 -47.54 4.75 16.37
C PHE A 492 -48.67 5.13 15.42
N THR A 493 -48.33 5.98 14.46
CA THR A 493 -49.21 6.36 13.36
C THR A 493 -48.69 5.75 12.07
N LEU A 494 -49.57 5.13 11.30
CA LEU A 494 -49.36 4.77 9.91
C LEU A 494 -50.29 5.64 9.06
N ALA A 495 -49.71 6.58 8.33
CA ALA A 495 -50.45 7.47 7.43
C ALA A 495 -49.94 7.30 5.99
N ALA A 496 -50.84 6.99 5.05
CA ALA A 496 -50.51 6.74 3.65
C ALA A 496 -51.66 7.11 2.69
N THR A 497 -51.40 7.13 1.38
CA THR A 497 -52.46 7.24 0.36
C THR A 497 -53.24 5.95 0.25
N SER A 498 -52.54 4.82 0.13
CA SER A 498 -53.11 3.48 0.09
C SER A 498 -52.31 2.50 0.95
N LEU A 499 -53.00 1.52 1.54
CA LEU A 499 -52.40 0.47 2.34
C LEU A 499 -53.02 -0.88 1.95
N ASP A 500 -52.18 -1.81 1.54
CA ASP A 500 -52.53 -3.21 1.37
C ASP A 500 -51.87 -4.06 2.47
N ASN A 501 -52.68 -4.51 3.43
CA ASN A 501 -52.33 -5.38 4.54
C ASN A 501 -52.86 -6.81 4.33
N THR A 502 -53.04 -7.25 3.09
CA THR A 502 -53.57 -8.60 2.80
C THR A 502 -52.69 -9.69 3.41
N ASP A 503 -53.27 -10.59 4.21
CA ASP A 503 -52.55 -11.62 4.96
C ASP A 503 -51.43 -11.07 5.89
N GLY A 504 -51.35 -9.75 6.10
CA GLY A 504 -50.31 -9.05 6.86
C GLY A 504 -50.72 -8.70 8.29
N SER A 505 -49.79 -8.15 9.07
CA SER A 505 -50.02 -7.73 10.45
C SER A 505 -49.48 -6.33 10.74
N ILE A 506 -50.33 -5.47 11.33
CA ILE A 506 -49.98 -4.16 11.86
C ILE A 506 -50.36 -4.15 13.35
N LEU A 507 -49.36 -4.10 14.23
CA LEU A 507 -49.54 -4.39 15.66
C LEU A 507 -48.91 -3.31 16.56
N SER A 508 -49.64 -2.84 17.57
CA SER A 508 -49.09 -1.97 18.62
C SER A 508 -49.50 -2.43 20.02
N ASP A 509 -48.58 -2.42 20.99
CA ASP A 509 -48.97 -2.71 22.39
C ASP A 509 -49.67 -1.51 23.07
N LYS A 510 -49.67 -0.34 22.43
CA LYS A 510 -50.35 0.90 22.88
C LYS A 510 -51.30 1.40 21.79
N ALA A 511 -51.54 2.71 21.70
CA ALA A 511 -52.47 3.28 20.73
C ALA A 511 -51.91 3.25 19.29
N LEU A 512 -52.70 2.75 18.34
CA LEU A 512 -52.40 2.73 16.92
C LEU A 512 -53.34 3.70 16.18
N VAL A 513 -52.77 4.57 15.36
CA VAL A 513 -53.51 5.42 14.43
C VAL A 513 -53.22 4.99 13.01
N VAL A 514 -54.25 4.63 12.25
CA VAL A 514 -54.15 4.28 10.83
C VAL A 514 -54.97 5.29 10.02
N ARG A 515 -54.30 6.06 9.17
CA ARG A 515 -54.92 7.08 8.31
C ARG A 515 -54.57 6.80 6.85
N VAL A 516 -55.57 6.36 6.09
CA VAL A 516 -55.41 6.03 4.68
C VAL A 516 -56.29 6.95 3.86
N ASN A 517 -55.73 7.71 2.91
CA ASN A 517 -56.54 8.69 2.19
C ASN A 517 -57.52 8.05 1.19
N GLN A 518 -57.18 6.89 0.65
CA GLN A 518 -57.97 6.16 -0.34
C GLN A 518 -58.33 4.76 0.19
N LEU A 519 -57.75 3.72 -0.41
CA LEU A 519 -58.07 2.33 -0.15
C LEU A 519 -57.17 1.75 0.94
N LEU A 520 -57.81 1.20 1.98
CA LEU A 520 -57.23 0.28 2.94
C LEU A 520 -57.76 -1.13 2.66
N THR A 521 -56.90 -2.00 2.15
CA THR A 521 -57.18 -3.43 2.03
C THR A 521 -56.59 -4.14 3.23
N ASN A 522 -57.41 -4.79 4.05
CA ASN A 522 -56.99 -5.61 5.18
C ASN A 522 -57.42 -7.08 4.99
N LEU A 523 -57.61 -7.56 3.76
CA LEU A 523 -58.12 -8.91 3.47
C LEU A 523 -57.31 -10.01 4.17
N ARG A 524 -57.92 -10.80 5.06
CA ARG A 524 -57.21 -11.80 5.89
C ARG A 524 -56.02 -11.25 6.69
N GLY A 525 -55.93 -9.93 6.82
CA GLY A 525 -54.91 -9.24 7.59
C GLY A 525 -55.33 -9.03 9.04
N GLN A 526 -54.40 -8.51 9.81
CA GLN A 526 -54.57 -8.17 11.22
C GLN A 526 -54.14 -6.73 11.47
N ILE A 527 -55.03 -5.93 12.05
CA ILE A 527 -54.74 -4.61 12.63
C ILE A 527 -55.19 -4.66 14.09
N SER A 528 -54.24 -4.63 15.03
CA SER A 528 -54.56 -4.80 16.45
C SER A 528 -53.72 -3.90 17.36
N ALA A 529 -54.36 -3.32 18.38
CA ALA A 529 -53.65 -2.48 19.34
C ALA A 529 -54.35 -2.33 20.71
N ASN A 530 -53.73 -1.64 21.68
CA ASN A 530 -54.42 -1.16 22.88
C ASN A 530 -54.98 0.25 22.64
N GLY A 531 -56.01 0.32 21.80
CA GLY A 531 -56.59 1.54 21.26
C GLY A 531 -56.29 1.68 19.77
N VAL A 532 -57.31 1.68 18.93
CA VAL A 532 -57.19 1.84 17.48
C VAL A 532 -58.04 3.02 17.01
N THR A 533 -57.43 3.94 16.28
CA THR A 533 -58.14 5.00 15.52
C THR A 533 -57.88 4.80 14.04
N LEU A 534 -58.93 4.51 13.28
CA LEU A 534 -58.88 4.18 11.87
C LEU A 534 -59.62 5.25 11.05
N SER A 535 -59.03 5.67 9.93
CA SER A 535 -59.72 6.47 8.91
C SER A 535 -59.32 6.04 7.50
N ALA A 536 -60.30 5.80 6.64
CA ALA A 536 -60.12 5.42 5.25
C ALA A 536 -61.29 5.88 4.37
N ALA A 537 -61.03 6.18 3.09
CA ALA A 537 -62.14 6.41 2.14
C ALA A 537 -62.85 5.09 1.83
N THR A 538 -62.09 4.02 1.62
CA THR A 538 -62.61 2.67 1.45
C THR A 538 -61.81 1.71 2.33
N LEU A 539 -62.51 0.82 3.04
CA LEU A 539 -61.93 -0.25 3.83
C LEU A 539 -62.51 -1.60 3.36
N ASP A 540 -61.64 -2.49 2.88
CA ASP A 540 -61.95 -3.91 2.67
C ASP A 540 -61.38 -4.71 3.84
N ASN A 541 -62.24 -5.22 4.72
CA ASN A 541 -61.85 -5.96 5.92
C ASN A 541 -62.38 -7.41 5.91
N ARG A 542 -62.59 -7.97 4.71
CA ARG A 542 -63.15 -9.33 4.58
C ARG A 542 -62.20 -10.38 5.16
N ASN A 543 -62.75 -11.30 5.94
CA ASN A 543 -62.01 -12.39 6.59
C ASN A 543 -60.82 -11.92 7.44
N ALA A 544 -60.84 -10.69 7.93
CA ALA A 544 -59.72 -10.03 8.59
C ALA A 544 -59.99 -9.73 10.07
N GLU A 545 -58.94 -9.43 10.82
CA GLU A 545 -59.03 -8.94 12.19
C GLU A 545 -58.75 -7.43 12.25
N LEU A 546 -59.71 -6.69 12.80
CA LEU A 546 -59.54 -5.32 13.28
C LEU A 546 -59.95 -5.30 14.75
N SER A 547 -58.98 -5.26 15.66
CA SER A 547 -59.23 -5.44 17.10
C SER A 547 -58.55 -4.37 17.96
N SER A 548 -59.10 -4.13 19.14
CA SER A 548 -58.52 -3.23 20.13
C SER A 548 -58.82 -3.73 21.55
N LEU A 549 -57.81 -3.72 22.43
CA LEU A 549 -58.00 -3.93 23.87
C LEU A 549 -58.54 -2.67 24.58
N GLY A 550 -58.35 -1.50 23.97
CA GLY A 550 -58.93 -0.21 24.38
C GLY A 550 -60.03 0.23 23.41
N ASN A 551 -60.18 1.55 23.20
CA ASN A 551 -61.17 2.08 22.26
C ASN A 551 -60.82 1.76 20.80
N LEU A 552 -61.78 1.25 20.03
CA LEU A 552 -61.73 1.18 18.57
C LEU A 552 -62.64 2.28 18.00
N THR A 553 -62.06 3.23 17.27
CA THR A 553 -62.80 4.27 16.53
C THR A 553 -62.47 4.15 15.05
N ALA A 554 -63.48 4.11 14.19
CA ALA A 554 -63.29 4.03 12.74
C ALA A 554 -64.16 5.06 12.01
N ASN A 555 -63.55 5.87 11.15
CA ASN A 555 -64.22 6.80 10.26
C ASN A 555 -64.00 6.37 8.80
N ILE A 556 -64.99 5.70 8.23
CA ILE A 556 -64.88 4.98 6.95
C ILE A 556 -65.93 5.50 5.98
N GLY A 557 -65.52 5.82 4.74
CA GLY A 557 -66.46 6.22 3.69
C GLY A 557 -67.28 5.04 3.15
N GLN A 558 -66.59 4.02 2.64
CA GLN A 558 -67.15 2.74 2.18
C GLN A 558 -66.49 1.57 2.92
N PHE A 559 -67.29 0.60 3.37
CA PHE A 559 -66.85 -0.55 4.14
C PHE A 559 -67.34 -1.85 3.50
N ASP A 560 -66.40 -2.72 3.12
CA ASP A 560 -66.63 -4.04 2.50
C ASP A 560 -66.10 -5.19 3.36
#